data_AF-A0A434SIY0-F1
#
_entry.id   AF-A0A434SIY0-F1
#
_cell.length_a   1.000
_cell.length_b   1.000
_cell.length_c   1.000
_cell.angle_alpha   90.00
_cell.angle_beta   90.00
_cell.angle_gamma   90.00
#
_symmetry.space_group_name_H-M   'P 1'
#
loop_
_entity.id
_entity.type
_entity.pdbx_description
1 polymer ?
#
loop_
_entity_poly.entity_id
_entity_poly.type
_entity_poly.pdbx_seq_one_letter_code
_entity_poly.pdbx_strand_id
1 'polypeptide(L)'
;TFAIHRERGVRRALAASGLTLGERHICSTTMTEENGYRAARRLLEESGAPTAIVCSSLIMALGVVRAVRDLGLTIPGDLSLVAHDDVFPWLRPENFPVPLSTTRSSIRLAGARVAERLAARISGLEEGARGEVWPVDLVVRGSVAGAPV
;
A
#
# COMPACT_ATOMS: atom_id res chain seq x y z
N THR A 1 10.15 7.90 -6.41
CA THR A 1 8.79 7.35 -6.68
C THR A 1 7.99 7.27 -5.39
N PHE A 2 6.66 7.24 -5.45
CA PHE A 2 5.79 7.19 -4.27
C PHE A 2 6.04 5.97 -3.36
N ALA A 3 6.41 4.83 -3.92
CA ALA A 3 6.76 3.62 -3.16
C ALA A 3 7.94 3.83 -2.20
N ILE A 4 8.97 4.59 -2.61
CA ILE A 4 10.12 4.93 -1.75
C ILE A 4 9.67 5.76 -0.54
N HIS A 5 8.75 6.71 -0.73
CA HIS A 5 8.21 7.50 0.38
C HIS A 5 7.40 6.65 1.34
N ARG A 6 6.62 5.68 0.83
CA ARG A 6 5.88 4.72 1.64
C ARG A 6 6.83 3.84 2.46
N GLU A 7 7.87 3.27 1.85
CA GLU A 7 8.89 2.48 2.55
C GLU A 7 9.60 3.31 3.64
N ARG A 8 10.03 4.54 3.33
CA ARG A 8 10.63 5.44 4.34
C ARG A 8 9.67 5.72 5.50
N GLY A 9 8.38 5.85 5.22
CA GLY A 9 7.33 5.97 6.24
C GLY A 9 7.27 4.75 7.15
N VAL A 10 7.27 3.54 6.56
CA VAL A 10 7.30 2.26 7.32
C VAL A 10 8.55 2.17 8.19
N ARG A 11 9.73 2.44 7.65
CA ARG A 11 10.99 2.42 8.41
C ARG A 11 10.97 3.39 9.59
N ARG A 12 10.47 4.61 9.38
CA ARG A 12 10.32 5.61 10.44
C ARG A 12 9.35 5.14 11.53
N ALA A 13 8.21 4.59 11.16
CA ALA A 13 7.22 4.09 12.12
C ALA A 13 7.76 2.92 12.95
N LEU A 14 8.45 1.97 12.30
CA LEU A 14 9.08 0.85 12.99
C LEU A 14 10.20 1.32 13.94
N ALA A 15 11.07 2.22 13.48
CA ALA A 15 12.15 2.76 14.31
C ALA A 15 11.63 3.51 15.54
N ALA A 16 10.52 4.24 15.42
CA ALA A 16 9.86 4.90 16.55
C ALA A 16 9.34 3.90 17.60
N SER A 17 9.09 2.65 17.20
CA SER A 17 8.71 1.54 18.09
C SER A 17 9.88 0.62 18.45
N GLY A 18 11.14 1.03 18.19
CA GLY A 18 12.33 0.23 18.50
C GLY A 18 12.55 -0.98 17.58
N LEU A 19 11.83 -1.06 16.45
CA LEU A 19 11.94 -2.14 15.47
C LEU A 19 12.75 -1.71 14.24
N THR A 20 13.44 -2.67 13.62
CA THR A 20 14.20 -2.45 12.39
C THR A 20 13.63 -3.28 11.25
N LEU A 21 13.33 -2.63 10.12
CA LEU A 21 12.96 -3.34 8.89
C LEU A 21 14.22 -3.85 8.18
N GLY A 22 14.51 -5.14 8.32
CA GLY A 22 15.63 -5.77 7.61
C GLY A 22 15.40 -5.87 6.10
N GLU A 23 16.46 -5.71 5.30
CA GLU A 23 16.41 -5.73 3.83
C GLU A 23 15.78 -7.01 3.25
N ARG A 24 15.94 -8.15 3.95
CA ARG A 24 15.32 -9.42 3.53
C ARG A 24 13.78 -9.36 3.46
N HIS A 25 13.16 -8.51 4.28
CA HIS A 25 11.71 -8.32 4.33
C HIS A 25 11.20 -7.30 3.30
N ILE A 26 12.09 -6.78 2.46
CA ILE A 26 11.76 -5.78 1.44
C ILE A 26 11.82 -6.44 0.06
N CYS A 27 10.80 -6.15 -0.74
CA CYS A 27 10.76 -6.53 -2.15
C CYS A 27 10.39 -5.29 -2.97
N SER A 28 11.27 -4.91 -3.91
CA SER A 28 11.03 -3.82 -4.85
C SER A 28 10.98 -4.40 -6.27
N THR A 29 9.81 -4.32 -6.88
CA THR A 29 9.53 -4.89 -8.20
C THR A 29 8.40 -4.10 -8.88
N THR A 30 8.17 -4.35 -10.17
CA THR A 30 7.05 -3.76 -10.92
C THR A 30 5.74 -4.15 -10.27
N MET A 31 4.82 -3.19 -10.13
CA MET A 31 3.54 -3.35 -9.42
C MET A 31 2.50 -4.16 -10.22
N THR A 32 2.76 -5.45 -10.40
CA THR A 32 1.83 -6.40 -11.01
C THR A 32 1.31 -7.38 -9.96
N GLU A 33 0.16 -7.99 -10.23
CA GLU A 33 -0.39 -9.06 -9.39
C GLU A 33 0.62 -10.21 -9.26
N GLU A 34 1.18 -10.69 -10.37
CA GLU A 34 2.14 -11.80 -10.39
C GLU A 34 3.39 -11.53 -9.56
N ASN A 35 3.92 -10.30 -9.62
CA ASN A 35 5.06 -9.92 -8.79
C ASN A 35 4.68 -9.81 -7.31
N GLY A 36 3.47 -9.35 -6.99
CA GLY A 36 2.92 -9.38 -5.64
C GLY A 36 2.83 -10.80 -5.08
N TYR A 37 2.38 -11.76 -5.90
CA TYR A 37 2.31 -13.18 -5.57
C TYR A 37 3.69 -13.76 -5.28
N ARG A 38 4.66 -13.59 -6.19
CA ARG A 38 6.03 -14.11 -6.02
C ARG A 38 6.72 -13.49 -4.80
N ALA A 39 6.56 -12.20 -4.58
CA ALA A 39 7.12 -11.51 -3.43
C ALA A 39 6.54 -12.05 -2.12
N ALA A 40 5.21 -12.23 -2.04
CA ALA A 40 4.56 -12.78 -0.86
C ALA A 40 4.96 -14.23 -0.59
N ARG A 41 4.98 -15.09 -1.63
CA ARG A 41 5.47 -16.47 -1.53
C ARG A 41 6.89 -16.52 -0.94
N ARG A 42 7.82 -15.75 -1.51
CA ARG A 42 9.20 -15.67 -1.00
C ARG A 42 9.23 -15.30 0.48
N LEU A 43 8.51 -14.25 0.88
CA LEU A 43 8.53 -13.76 2.26
C LEU A 43 7.89 -14.73 3.26
N LEU A 44 6.85 -15.46 2.84
CA LEU A 44 6.04 -16.31 3.74
C LEU A 44 6.57 -17.74 3.85
N GLU A 45 7.36 -18.21 2.89
CA GLU A 45 7.99 -19.54 2.94
C GLU A 45 9.35 -19.55 3.65
N GLU A 46 9.95 -18.38 3.89
CA GLU A 46 11.23 -18.24 4.59
C GLU A 46 11.08 -18.44 6.11
N SER A 47 12.13 -18.98 6.75
CA SER A 47 12.22 -19.01 8.22
C SER A 47 12.24 -17.58 8.77
N GLY A 48 11.33 -17.28 9.70
CA GLY A 48 11.12 -15.91 10.18
C GLY A 48 10.18 -15.08 9.31
N ALA A 49 9.19 -15.74 8.69
CA ALA A 49 8.13 -15.10 7.92
C ALA A 49 7.49 -13.91 8.68
N PRO A 50 7.15 -12.82 7.99
CA PRO A 50 6.55 -11.65 8.63
C PRO A 50 5.11 -11.93 9.04
N THR A 51 4.68 -11.35 10.17
CA THR A 51 3.28 -11.37 10.62
C THR A 51 2.41 -10.29 9.95
N ALA A 52 3.04 -9.36 9.22
CA ALA A 52 2.34 -8.31 8.49
C ALA A 52 3.07 -7.92 7.20
N ILE A 53 2.31 -7.60 6.15
CA ILE A 53 2.81 -7.02 4.90
C ILE A 53 2.16 -5.66 4.66
N VAL A 54 2.99 -4.66 4.37
CA VAL A 54 2.56 -3.37 3.80
C VAL A 54 2.82 -3.40 2.30
N CYS A 55 1.75 -3.59 1.53
CA CYS A 55 1.79 -3.69 0.09
C CYS A 55 1.68 -2.31 -0.56
N SER A 56 2.49 -2.06 -1.59
CA SER A 56 2.56 -0.73 -2.22
C SER A 56 1.37 -0.38 -3.11
N SER A 57 0.51 -1.34 -3.50
CA SER A 57 -0.69 -1.07 -4.30
C SER A 57 -1.73 -2.18 -4.13
N LEU A 58 -3.00 -1.88 -4.44
CA LEU A 58 -4.05 -2.90 -4.49
C LEU A 58 -3.80 -3.99 -5.55
N ILE A 59 -3.18 -3.65 -6.68
CA ILE A 59 -2.87 -4.63 -7.74
C ILE A 59 -1.90 -5.70 -7.23
N MET A 60 -0.86 -5.31 -6.50
CA MET A 60 0.05 -6.26 -5.87
C MET A 60 -0.64 -7.04 -4.75
N ALA A 61 -1.55 -6.40 -4.00
CA ALA A 61 -2.29 -7.04 -2.92
C ALA A 61 -3.15 -8.21 -3.39
N LEU A 62 -3.66 -8.20 -4.63
CA LEU A 62 -4.32 -9.36 -5.25
C LEU A 62 -3.38 -10.58 -5.26
N GLY A 63 -2.13 -10.37 -5.67
CA GLY A 63 -1.10 -11.40 -5.66
C GLY A 63 -0.74 -11.88 -4.26
N VAL A 64 -0.65 -10.97 -3.29
CA VAL A 64 -0.41 -11.32 -1.88
C VAL A 64 -1.52 -12.21 -1.34
N VAL A 65 -2.78 -11.84 -1.57
CA VAL A 65 -3.95 -12.63 -1.14
C VAL A 65 -3.96 -14.01 -1.79
N ARG A 66 -3.61 -14.09 -3.09
CA ARG A 66 -3.46 -15.37 -3.80
C ARG A 66 -2.38 -16.25 -3.16
N ALA A 67 -1.23 -15.68 -2.84
CA ALA A 67 -0.12 -16.41 -2.20
C ALA A 67 -0.48 -16.94 -0.82
N VAL A 68 -1.12 -16.10 0.01
CA VAL A 68 -1.60 -16.48 1.35
C VAL A 68 -2.55 -17.67 1.26
N ARG A 69 -3.54 -17.61 0.34
CA ARG A 69 -4.50 -18.70 0.13
C ARG A 69 -3.81 -19.98 -0.32
N ASP A 70 -2.90 -19.90 -1.28
CA ASP A 70 -2.19 -21.08 -1.81
C ASP A 70 -1.28 -21.73 -0.76
N LEU A 71 -0.84 -20.98 0.24
CA LEU A 71 -0.09 -21.46 1.41
C LEU A 71 -0.98 -22.01 2.53
N GLY A 72 -2.31 -21.96 2.38
CA GLY A 72 -3.26 -22.35 3.43
C GLY A 72 -3.31 -21.40 4.62
N LEU A 73 -2.75 -20.19 4.49
CA LEU A 73 -2.77 -19.14 5.50
C LEU A 73 -4.03 -18.28 5.36
N THR A 74 -4.31 -17.47 6.38
CA THR A 74 -5.46 -16.58 6.46
C THR A 74 -5.06 -15.13 6.71
N ILE A 75 -5.85 -14.20 6.16
CA ILE A 75 -5.82 -12.78 6.52
C ILE A 75 -7.13 -12.48 7.26
N PRO A 76 -7.11 -11.82 8.43
CA PRO A 76 -5.94 -11.32 9.16
C PRO A 76 -5.30 -12.33 10.13
N GLY A 77 -5.73 -13.61 10.13
CA GLY A 77 -5.37 -14.58 11.16
C GLY A 77 -3.88 -14.88 11.25
N ASP A 78 -3.27 -15.32 10.15
CA ASP A 78 -1.84 -15.63 10.09
C ASP A 78 -1.01 -14.44 9.58
N LEU A 79 -1.63 -13.57 8.78
CA LEU A 79 -0.98 -12.42 8.18
C LEU A 79 -1.89 -11.19 8.18
N SER A 80 -1.41 -10.08 8.74
CA SER A 80 -2.02 -8.77 8.52
C SER A 80 -1.58 -8.15 7.19
N LEU A 81 -2.50 -7.55 6.45
CA LEU A 81 -2.23 -6.93 5.16
C LEU A 81 -2.76 -5.50 5.13
N VAL A 82 -1.89 -4.55 4.80
CA VAL A 82 -2.26 -3.16 4.44
C VAL A 82 -1.85 -2.92 2.99
N ALA A 83 -2.66 -2.20 2.23
CA ALA A 83 -2.32 -1.81 0.86
C ALA A 83 -2.45 -0.30 0.61
N HIS A 84 -1.97 0.19 -0.53
CA HIS A 84 -2.29 1.54 -1.00
C HIS A 84 -3.38 1.48 -2.06
N ASP A 85 -4.43 2.26 -1.86
CA ASP A 85 -5.55 2.42 -2.77
C ASP A 85 -5.41 3.73 -3.57
N ASP A 86 -4.99 3.60 -4.83
CA ASP A 86 -4.96 4.70 -5.81
C ASP A 86 -6.38 5.10 -6.31
N VAL A 87 -7.42 4.43 -5.79
CA VAL A 87 -8.85 4.61 -6.07
C VAL A 87 -9.21 4.15 -7.49
N PHE A 88 -8.85 2.92 -7.82
CA PHE A 88 -9.22 2.29 -9.08
C PHE A 88 -10.72 1.94 -9.11
N PRO A 89 -11.49 2.33 -10.14
CA PRO A 89 -12.93 2.05 -10.21
C PRO A 89 -13.30 0.56 -10.11
N TRP A 90 -12.48 -0.31 -10.69
CA TRP A 90 -12.70 -1.76 -10.80
C TRP A 90 -12.08 -2.58 -9.66
N LEU A 91 -11.19 -1.99 -8.86
CA LEU A 91 -10.49 -2.69 -7.79
C LEU A 91 -10.66 -1.91 -6.50
N ARG A 92 -11.67 -2.31 -5.72
CA ARG A 92 -12.04 -1.67 -4.47
C ARG A 92 -11.56 -2.49 -3.28
N PRO A 93 -11.02 -1.88 -2.20
CA PRO A 93 -10.58 -2.61 -1.01
C PRO A 93 -11.64 -3.52 -0.38
N GLU A 94 -12.92 -3.15 -0.50
CA GLU A 94 -14.06 -3.90 0.07
C GLU A 94 -14.35 -5.21 -0.69
N ASN A 95 -13.89 -5.33 -1.94
CA ASN A 95 -14.18 -6.50 -2.78
C ASN A 95 -13.14 -7.62 -2.64
N PHE A 96 -12.12 -7.43 -1.79
CA PHE A 96 -11.20 -8.50 -1.43
C PHE A 96 -11.88 -9.53 -0.52
N PRO A 97 -11.40 -10.78 -0.44
CA PRO A 97 -11.98 -11.81 0.42
C PRO A 97 -12.16 -11.36 1.88
N VAL A 98 -11.23 -10.54 2.36
CA VAL A 98 -11.39 -9.72 3.57
C VAL A 98 -11.20 -8.26 3.16
N PRO A 99 -12.08 -7.34 3.58
CA PRO A 99 -11.94 -5.92 3.27
C PRO A 99 -10.59 -5.35 3.72
N LEU A 100 -9.82 -4.82 2.77
CA LEU A 100 -8.44 -4.40 3.05
C LEU A 100 -8.37 -3.05 3.76
N SER A 101 -7.60 -2.98 4.84
CA SER A 101 -7.12 -1.73 5.41
C SER A 101 -6.16 -1.06 4.42
N THR A 102 -6.39 0.22 4.10
CA THR A 102 -5.61 0.91 3.07
C THR A 102 -5.22 2.32 3.45
N THR A 103 -4.06 2.75 2.96
CA THR A 103 -3.84 4.19 2.74
C THR A 103 -4.49 4.57 1.42
N ARG A 104 -5.17 5.72 1.35
CA ARG A 104 -5.99 6.09 0.19
C ARG A 104 -5.60 7.43 -0.39
N SER A 105 -5.31 7.48 -1.70
CA SER A 105 -5.04 8.73 -2.42
C SER A 105 -5.47 8.60 -3.88
N SER A 106 -6.45 9.38 -4.32
CA SER A 106 -6.96 9.25 -5.68
C SER A 106 -6.05 9.88 -6.72
N ILE A 107 -5.50 9.06 -7.61
CA ILE A 107 -4.73 9.55 -8.77
C ILE A 107 -5.59 10.38 -9.72
N ARG A 108 -6.90 10.06 -9.81
CA ARG A 108 -7.85 10.77 -10.68
C ARG A 108 -8.14 12.17 -10.16
N LEU A 109 -8.37 12.31 -8.85
CA LEU A 109 -8.54 13.64 -8.25
C LEU A 109 -7.25 14.46 -8.37
N ALA A 110 -6.09 13.84 -8.13
CA ALA A 110 -4.80 14.52 -8.30
C ALA A 110 -4.61 15.02 -9.74
N GLY A 111 -4.96 14.21 -10.75
CA GLY A 111 -4.91 14.61 -12.16
C GLY A 111 -5.85 15.77 -12.48
N ALA A 112 -7.10 15.73 -12.00
CA ALA A 112 -8.06 16.82 -12.17
C ALA A 112 -7.55 18.13 -11.56
N ARG A 113 -6.99 18.05 -10.34
CA ARG A 113 -6.39 19.21 -9.67
C ARG A 113 -5.20 19.79 -10.42
N VAL A 114 -4.32 18.93 -10.94
CA VAL A 114 -3.17 19.38 -11.73
C VAL A 114 -3.64 20.14 -12.97
N ALA A 115 -4.67 19.64 -13.67
CA ALA A 115 -5.24 20.31 -14.83
C ALA A 115 -5.90 21.66 -14.47
N GLU A 116 -6.67 21.70 -13.39
CA GLU A 116 -7.29 22.92 -12.87
C GLU A 116 -6.25 24.01 -12.57
N ARG A 117 -5.21 23.67 -11.81
CA ARG A 117 -4.14 24.61 -11.44
C ARG A 117 -3.31 25.05 -12.64
N LEU A 118 -3.12 24.17 -13.63
CA LEU A 118 -2.44 24.54 -14.88
C LEU A 118 -3.27 25.56 -15.67
N ALA A 119 -4.58 25.34 -15.81
CA ALA A 119 -5.48 26.26 -16.50
C ALA A 119 -5.50 27.64 -15.80
N ALA A 120 -5.64 27.66 -14.47
CA ALA A 120 -5.63 28.90 -13.69
C ALA A 120 -4.33 29.70 -13.88
N ARG A 121 -3.17 29.03 -13.94
CA ARG A 121 -1.88 29.68 -14.21
C ARG A 121 -1.78 30.27 -15.61
N ILE A 122 -2.20 29.52 -16.63
CA ILE A 122 -2.20 30.00 -18.02
C ILE A 122 -3.08 31.26 -18.16
N SER A 123 -4.17 31.31 -17.40
CA SER A 123 -5.09 32.47 -17.38
C SER A 123 -4.68 33.60 -16.42
N GLY A 124 -3.55 33.48 -15.71
CA GLY A 124 -3.10 34.50 -14.75
C GLY A 124 -3.96 34.60 -13.48
N LEU A 125 -4.75 33.57 -13.17
CA LEU A 125 -5.62 33.50 -11.99
C LEU A 125 -4.93 32.88 -10.77
N GLU A 126 -3.73 32.32 -10.94
CA GLU A 126 -2.97 31.69 -9.86
C GLU A 126 -1.46 31.97 -10.03
N GLU A 127 -0.81 32.55 -9.00
CA GLU A 127 0.64 32.81 -8.99
C GLU A 127 1.38 32.06 -7.86
N GLY A 128 0.66 31.23 -7.11
CA GLY A 128 1.18 30.54 -5.91
C GLY A 128 2.12 29.36 -6.19
N ALA A 129 2.49 28.67 -5.09
CA ALA A 129 3.45 27.56 -5.09
C ALA A 129 3.13 26.49 -6.14
N ARG A 130 4.15 25.98 -6.85
CA ARG A 130 4.01 25.06 -8.00
C ARG A 130 3.36 23.70 -7.69
N GLY A 131 3.18 23.35 -6.42
CA GLY A 131 2.54 22.10 -6.02
C GLY A 131 1.88 22.22 -4.64
N GLU A 132 1.15 21.18 -4.28
CA GLU A 132 0.53 20.99 -2.98
C GLU A 132 0.73 19.54 -2.53
N VAL A 133 0.78 19.34 -1.22
CA VAL A 133 0.86 18.01 -0.61
C VAL A 133 -0.48 17.70 0.01
N TRP A 134 -1.10 16.61 -0.44
CA TRP A 134 -2.38 16.16 0.11
C TRP A 134 -2.17 15.23 1.29
N PRO A 135 -3.00 15.32 2.33
CA PRO A 135 -3.05 14.28 3.36
C PRO A 135 -3.48 12.96 2.73
N VAL A 136 -3.04 11.86 3.32
CA VAL A 136 -3.44 10.51 2.93
C VAL A 136 -4.13 9.89 4.13
N ASP A 137 -5.37 9.48 3.96
CA ASP A 137 -6.13 8.83 5.01
C ASP A 137 -5.72 7.37 5.14
N LEU A 138 -5.66 6.89 6.39
CA LEU A 138 -5.66 5.46 6.69
C LEU A 138 -7.11 5.02 6.91
N VAL A 139 -7.63 4.18 6.01
CA VAL A 139 -8.96 3.58 6.13
C VAL A 139 -8.79 2.18 6.69
N VAL A 140 -9.15 2.01 7.96
CA VAL A 140 -9.05 0.73 8.67
C VAL A 140 -10.25 -0.16 8.32
N ARG A 141 -9.98 -1.42 8.00
CA ARG A 141 -10.96 -2.47 7.71
C ARG A 141 -10.51 -3.80 8.36
N GLY A 142 -10.96 -4.94 7.84
CA GLY A 142 -10.83 -6.26 8.47
C GLY A 142 -9.49 -6.98 8.23
N SER A 143 -8.57 -6.45 7.42
CA SER A 143 -7.35 -7.17 7.03
C SER A 143 -6.17 -7.01 7.98
N VAL A 144 -6.36 -6.42 9.16
CA VAL A 144 -5.32 -6.23 10.17
C VAL A 144 -5.81 -6.75 11.51
N ALA A 145 -4.97 -7.52 12.20
CA ALA A 145 -5.19 -8.01 13.56
C ALA A 145 -4.05 -7.57 14.49
N GLY A 146 -4.27 -7.73 15.80
CA GLY A 146 -3.20 -7.56 16.78
C GLY A 146 -2.08 -8.58 16.55
N ALA A 147 -0.86 -8.24 16.97
CA ALA A 147 0.25 -9.18 16.90
C ALA A 147 -0.06 -10.45 17.72
N PRO A 148 0.34 -11.64 17.25
CA PRO A 148 0.28 -12.85 18.06
C PRO A 148 1.00 -12.61 19.39
N VAL A 149 0.36 -13.00 20.50
CA VAL A 149 0.95 -13.02 21.85
C VAL A 149 1.90 -14.20 22.02
#